data_AF-A0A7J9JV71-F1
#
_entry.id   AF-A0A7J9JV71-F1
#
_cell.length_a   1.000
_cell.length_b   1.000
_cell.length_c   1.000
_cell.angle_alpha   90.00
_cell.angle_beta   90.00
_cell.angle_gamma   90.00
#
_symmetry.space_group_name_H-M   'P 1'
#
loop_
_entity.id
_entity.type
_entity.pdbx_description
1 polymer ?
#
loop_
_entity_poly.entity_id
_entity_poly.type
_entity_poly.pdbx_seq_one_letter_code
_entity_poly.pdbx_strand_id
1 'polypeptide(L)'
;MDIGSTSQEKARFFAGAWGRFKALPGQLMARIISIAKSIKKLGQDDPRRLIHSFKVGLALSLVSLLYYARPLYDGFGVAGMWAVLTVVVVFEFTVGGTLSKCLNRGFATFLAGGLGIGADYFASLFGKQGEPIVLGILVFVLAAAATFSRFFPRIKARYDYGVLIFILTFSLVAVSGYRVDELVVLAHQRLSTIIMGGATCMLISIFICPVWAGEDLHKAVASNLEKLATYLEGSH
;
A
#
# COMPACT_ATOMS: atom_id res chain seq x y z
N MET A 1 -26.22 58.29 -23.08
CA MET A 1 -24.84 58.69 -23.43
C MET A 1 -23.93 57.83 -22.55
N ASP A 2 -23.83 56.53 -22.87
CA ASP A 2 -23.49 55.46 -21.89
C ASP A 2 -22.29 54.59 -22.32
N ILE A 3 -21.37 55.14 -23.10
CA ILE A 3 -20.19 54.42 -23.61
C ILE A 3 -18.97 54.57 -22.66
N GLY A 4 -19.01 55.53 -21.73
CA GLY A 4 -17.89 55.84 -20.82
C GLY A 4 -17.80 54.95 -19.57
N SER A 5 -18.93 54.50 -19.01
CA SER A 5 -18.96 53.76 -17.73
C SER A 5 -18.48 52.31 -17.87
N THR A 6 -18.79 51.64 -18.98
CA THR A 6 -18.43 50.23 -19.24
C THR A 6 -16.94 50.01 -19.52
N SER A 7 -16.22 51.01 -20.05
CA SER A 7 -14.76 50.91 -20.30
C SER A 7 -13.94 51.06 -19.01
N GLN A 8 -14.37 51.93 -18.10
CA GLN A 8 -13.67 52.18 -16.83
C GLN A 8 -13.82 51.02 -15.83
N GLU A 9 -14.97 50.34 -15.86
CA GLU A 9 -15.24 49.16 -15.02
C GLU A 9 -14.45 47.93 -15.51
N LYS A 10 -14.36 47.70 -16.82
CA LYS A 10 -13.50 46.66 -17.42
C LYS A 10 -12.03 46.89 -17.09
N ALA A 11 -11.53 48.12 -17.18
CA ALA A 11 -10.13 48.44 -16.86
C ALA A 11 -9.79 48.17 -15.38
N ARG A 12 -10.70 48.51 -14.45
CA ARG A 12 -10.54 48.19 -13.01
C ARG A 12 -10.60 46.69 -12.73
N PHE A 13 -11.48 45.96 -13.42
CA PHE A 13 -11.58 44.50 -13.31
C PHE A 13 -10.30 43.81 -13.82
N PHE A 14 -9.79 44.23 -14.98
CA PHE A 14 -8.53 43.72 -15.54
C PHE A 14 -7.32 44.07 -14.67
N ALA A 15 -7.25 45.28 -14.10
CA ALA A 15 -6.17 45.66 -13.18
C ALA A 15 -6.20 44.85 -11.87
N GLY A 16 -7.40 44.60 -11.31
CA GLY A 16 -7.57 43.75 -10.13
C GLY A 16 -7.26 42.27 -10.38
N ALA A 17 -7.64 41.74 -11.54
CA ALA A 17 -7.31 40.39 -11.98
C ALA A 17 -5.80 40.23 -12.24
N TRP A 18 -5.15 41.23 -12.85
CA TRP A 18 -3.71 41.26 -13.10
C TRP A 18 -2.89 41.34 -11.81
N GLY A 19 -3.36 42.13 -10.82
CA GLY A 19 -2.78 42.20 -9.50
C GLY A 19 -2.86 40.88 -8.73
N ARG A 20 -4.00 40.18 -8.81
CA ARG A 20 -4.16 38.81 -8.27
C ARG A 20 -3.24 37.81 -8.99
N PHE A 21 -3.10 37.91 -10.31
CA PHE A 21 -2.22 37.04 -11.08
C PHE A 21 -0.74 37.22 -10.72
N LYS A 22 -0.30 38.46 -10.46
CA LYS A 22 1.06 38.75 -9.97
C LYS A 22 1.29 38.33 -8.51
N ALA A 23 0.26 38.24 -7.68
CA ALA A 23 0.37 37.83 -6.28
C ALA A 23 0.40 36.29 -6.08
N LEU A 24 -0.20 35.53 -7.01
CA LEU A 24 -0.17 34.06 -7.03
C LEU A 24 1.24 33.46 -6.92
N PRO A 25 2.26 33.87 -7.71
CA PRO A 25 3.60 33.30 -7.61
C PRO A 25 4.28 33.58 -6.27
N GLY A 26 4.04 34.75 -5.67
CA GLY A 26 4.57 35.09 -4.33
C GLY A 26 3.95 34.23 -3.22
N GLN A 27 2.64 33.97 -3.28
CA GLN A 27 1.96 33.08 -2.34
C GLN A 27 2.38 31.61 -2.52
N LEU A 28 2.62 31.17 -3.76
CA LEU A 28 3.17 29.85 -4.07
C LEU A 28 4.58 29.69 -3.51
N MET A 29 5.46 30.66 -3.73
CA MET A 29 6.83 30.62 -3.18
C MET A 29 6.85 30.63 -1.66
N ALA A 30 5.99 31.43 -1.01
CA ALA A 30 5.87 31.41 0.44
C ALA A 30 5.40 30.05 0.99
N ARG A 31 4.47 29.38 0.28
CA ARG A 31 4.05 28.00 0.61
C ARG A 31 5.17 26.98 0.39
N ILE A 32 5.94 27.10 -0.70
CA ILE A 32 7.08 26.20 -0.95
C ILE A 32 8.14 26.36 0.15
N ILE A 33 8.44 27.60 0.56
CA ILE A 33 9.39 27.89 1.63
C ILE A 33 8.89 27.36 2.98
N SER A 34 7.60 27.50 3.29
CA SER A 34 7.04 26.97 4.54
C SER A 34 7.04 25.44 4.56
N ILE A 35 6.73 24.79 3.43
CA ILE A 35 6.84 23.33 3.25
C ILE A 35 8.30 22.90 3.41
N ALA A 36 9.26 23.59 2.77
CA ALA A 36 10.67 23.28 2.87
C ALA A 36 11.19 23.41 4.32
N LYS A 37 10.74 24.42 5.06
CA LYS A 37 11.09 24.61 6.48
C LYS A 37 10.49 23.51 7.35
N SER A 38 9.24 23.10 7.08
CA SER A 38 8.59 21.98 7.76
C SER A 38 9.27 20.64 7.44
N ILE A 39 9.68 20.40 6.20
CA ILE A 39 10.46 19.21 5.79
C ILE A 39 11.82 19.19 6.49
N LYS A 40 12.51 20.33 6.54
CA LYS A 40 13.79 20.45 7.24
C LYS A 40 13.64 20.14 8.73
N LYS A 41 12.55 20.61 9.35
CA LYS A 41 12.23 20.31 10.75
C LYS A 41 11.89 18.83 10.94
N LEU A 42 11.07 18.25 10.05
CA LEU A 42 10.75 16.81 10.06
C LEU A 42 12.00 15.92 9.90
N GLY A 43 12.96 16.34 9.06
CA GLY A 43 14.22 15.63 8.86
C GLY A 43 15.19 15.75 10.03
N GLN A 44 15.14 16.85 10.77
CA GLN A 44 15.91 17.05 12.00
C GLN A 44 15.29 16.30 13.19
N ASP A 45 13.96 16.25 13.25
CA ASP A 45 13.21 15.59 14.33
C ASP A 45 13.24 14.05 14.21
N ASP A 46 13.25 13.50 12.97
CA ASP A 46 13.20 12.05 12.74
C ASP A 46 13.93 11.63 11.42
N PRO A 47 15.27 11.58 11.39
CA PRO A 47 16.05 11.25 10.19
C PRO A 47 15.69 9.88 9.60
N ARG A 48 15.19 8.97 10.45
CA ARG A 48 14.74 7.63 10.08
C ARG A 48 13.50 7.66 9.16
N ARG A 49 12.60 8.65 9.31
CA ARG A 49 11.44 8.84 8.42
C ARG A 49 11.84 9.27 7.03
N LEU A 50 12.88 10.10 6.93
CA LEU A 50 13.40 10.56 5.64
C LEU A 50 14.05 9.40 4.88
N ILE A 51 14.85 8.59 5.58
CA ILE A 51 15.44 7.36 5.05
C ILE A 51 14.34 6.39 4.59
N HIS A 52 13.30 6.17 5.39
CA HIS A 52 12.19 5.29 5.01
C HIS A 52 11.46 5.78 3.75
N SER A 53 11.08 7.07 3.67
CA SER A 53 10.44 7.64 2.49
C SER A 53 11.31 7.52 1.24
N PHE A 54 12.63 7.72 1.37
CA PHE A 54 13.57 7.50 0.27
C PHE A 54 13.64 6.04 -0.17
N LYS A 55 13.66 5.07 0.78
CA LYS A 55 13.63 3.64 0.46
C LYS A 55 12.38 3.23 -0.30
N VAL A 56 11.21 3.71 0.13
CA VAL A 56 9.93 3.42 -0.53
C VAL A 56 9.96 3.96 -1.96
N GLY A 57 10.43 5.20 -2.14
CA GLY A 57 10.60 5.80 -3.47
C GLY A 57 11.57 5.03 -4.35
N LEU A 58 12.70 4.57 -3.80
CA LEU A 58 13.68 3.76 -4.52
C LEU A 58 13.09 2.39 -4.90
N ALA A 59 12.38 1.73 -3.99
CA ALA A 59 11.71 0.46 -4.26
C ALA A 59 10.67 0.57 -5.38
N LEU A 60 9.83 1.60 -5.34
CA LEU A 60 8.85 1.85 -6.40
C LEU A 60 9.53 2.16 -7.72
N SER A 61 10.59 2.96 -7.71
CA SER A 61 11.35 3.30 -8.91
C SER A 61 12.00 2.06 -9.52
N LEU A 62 12.60 1.20 -8.69
CA LEU A 62 13.30 0.00 -9.12
C LEU A 62 12.34 -1.06 -9.65
N VAL A 63 11.20 -1.28 -8.98
CA VAL A 63 10.14 -2.17 -9.47
C VAL A 63 9.51 -1.65 -10.76
N SER A 64 9.32 -0.33 -10.88
CA SER A 64 8.81 0.28 -12.11
C SER A 64 9.82 0.16 -13.26
N LEU A 65 11.10 0.35 -12.97
CA LEU A 65 12.18 0.21 -13.96
C LEU A 65 12.33 -1.25 -14.43
N LEU A 66 12.23 -2.21 -13.50
CA LEU A 66 12.20 -3.64 -13.81
C LEU A 66 10.97 -4.01 -14.66
N TYR A 67 9.83 -3.37 -14.42
CA TYR A 67 8.63 -3.57 -15.23
C TYR A 67 8.78 -2.98 -16.64
N TYR A 68 9.46 -1.84 -16.79
CA TYR A 68 9.76 -1.26 -18.10
C TYR A 68 10.88 -1.99 -18.85
N ALA A 69 11.70 -2.78 -18.17
CA ALA A 69 12.66 -3.66 -18.83
C ALA A 69 11.91 -4.81 -19.53
N ARG A 70 12.20 -4.99 -20.83
CA ARG A 70 11.51 -5.92 -21.75
C ARG A 70 11.23 -7.36 -21.25
N PRO A 71 12.02 -8.01 -20.36
CA PRO A 71 11.74 -9.40 -19.97
C PRO A 71 10.44 -9.58 -19.15
N LEU A 72 9.98 -8.56 -18.43
CA LEU A 72 8.77 -8.63 -17.58
C LEU A 72 7.52 -8.07 -18.27
N TYR A 73 7.68 -7.10 -19.17
CA TYR A 73 6.57 -6.49 -19.89
C TYR A 73 5.87 -7.48 -20.84
N ASP A 74 6.65 -8.25 -21.62
CA ASP A 74 6.13 -9.20 -22.61
C ASP A 74 5.53 -10.48 -21.98
N GLY A 75 5.94 -10.84 -20.76
CA GLY A 75 5.47 -12.06 -20.07
C GLY A 75 4.38 -11.84 -19.02
N PHE A 76 4.21 -10.62 -18.49
CA PHE A 76 3.39 -10.40 -17.30
C PHE A 76 2.33 -9.30 -17.39
N GLY A 77 2.30 -8.41 -18.39
CA GLY A 77 1.20 -7.45 -18.64
C GLY A 77 0.37 -7.00 -17.42
N VAL A 78 -0.81 -7.57 -17.21
CA VAL A 78 -1.71 -7.24 -16.08
C VAL A 78 -1.14 -7.61 -14.70
N ALA A 79 -0.29 -8.63 -14.61
CA ALA A 79 0.39 -9.04 -13.38
C ALA A 79 1.46 -8.03 -12.91
N GLY A 80 1.93 -7.13 -13.78
CA GLY A 80 2.78 -6.01 -13.40
C GLY A 80 2.16 -5.05 -12.40
N MET A 81 0.86 -4.77 -12.55
CA MET A 81 0.11 -3.93 -11.61
C MET A 81 0.14 -4.51 -10.20
N TRP A 82 0.07 -5.84 -10.08
CA TRP A 82 0.14 -6.54 -8.80
C TRP A 82 1.50 -6.41 -8.15
N ALA A 83 2.59 -6.46 -8.91
CA ALA A 83 3.93 -6.21 -8.38
C ALA A 83 4.06 -4.80 -7.80
N VAL A 84 3.60 -3.75 -8.49
CA VAL A 84 3.62 -2.37 -7.96
C VAL A 84 2.75 -2.25 -6.69
N LEU A 85 1.54 -2.82 -6.72
CA LEU A 85 0.66 -2.89 -5.54
C LEU A 85 1.27 -3.72 -4.39
N THR A 86 2.21 -4.64 -4.64
CA THR A 86 2.95 -5.30 -3.56
C THR A 86 3.87 -4.35 -2.84
N VAL A 87 4.64 -3.56 -3.59
CA VAL A 87 5.60 -2.62 -3.03
C VAL A 87 4.88 -1.62 -2.13
N VAL A 88 3.87 -0.93 -2.65
CA VAL A 88 3.16 0.13 -1.92
C VAL A 88 2.56 -0.39 -0.61
N VAL A 89 2.00 -1.60 -0.64
CA VAL A 89 1.17 -2.09 0.47
C VAL A 89 1.99 -2.84 1.52
N VAL A 90 3.10 -3.44 1.11
CA VAL A 90 3.94 -4.28 1.97
C VAL A 90 5.10 -3.52 2.60
N PHE A 91 5.59 -2.46 1.96
CA PHE A 91 6.66 -1.65 2.54
C PHE A 91 6.22 -1.04 3.87
N GLU A 92 7.02 -1.26 4.90
CA GLU A 92 6.78 -0.80 6.26
C GLU A 92 8.02 -0.10 6.81
N PHE A 93 7.83 0.69 7.86
CA PHE A 93 8.90 1.50 8.44
C PHE A 93 10.11 0.65 8.87
N THR A 94 9.83 -0.55 9.38
CA THR A 94 10.84 -1.50 9.84
C THR A 94 10.98 -2.68 8.88
N VAL A 95 12.18 -3.28 8.88
CA VAL A 95 12.46 -4.49 8.07
C VAL A 95 11.55 -5.65 8.50
N GLY A 96 11.33 -5.80 9.81
CA GLY A 96 10.46 -6.84 10.37
C GLY A 96 8.99 -6.65 10.00
N GLY A 97 8.49 -5.42 9.98
CA GLY A 97 7.14 -5.10 9.51
C GLY A 97 6.95 -5.44 8.02
N THR A 98 7.95 -5.11 7.19
CA THR A 98 7.93 -5.39 5.75
C THR A 98 7.94 -6.90 5.50
N LEU A 99 8.82 -7.65 6.19
CA LEU A 99 8.85 -9.11 6.10
C LEU A 99 7.53 -9.74 6.56
N SER A 100 6.98 -9.31 7.70
CA SER A 100 5.72 -9.81 8.24
C SER A 100 4.57 -9.60 7.26
N LYS A 101 4.46 -8.41 6.65
CA LYS A 101 3.46 -8.13 5.62
C LYS A 101 3.70 -8.90 4.32
N CYS A 102 4.96 -9.09 3.90
CA CYS A 102 5.33 -9.92 2.75
C CYS A 102 4.82 -11.36 2.94
N LEU A 103 5.15 -11.96 4.08
CA LEU A 103 4.73 -13.32 4.42
C LEU A 103 3.22 -13.43 4.53
N ASN A 104 2.57 -12.46 5.19
CA ASN A 104 1.12 -12.45 5.33
C ASN A 104 0.41 -12.31 3.96
N ARG A 105 0.95 -11.50 3.06
CA ARG A 105 0.46 -11.38 1.67
C ARG A 105 0.63 -12.69 0.92
N GLY A 106 1.83 -13.28 0.95
CA GLY A 106 2.11 -14.54 0.26
C GLY A 106 1.21 -15.67 0.74
N PHE A 107 1.05 -15.82 2.06
CA PHE A 107 0.20 -16.84 2.66
C PHE A 107 -1.29 -16.61 2.33
N ALA A 108 -1.77 -15.37 2.43
CA ALA A 108 -3.13 -15.01 2.07
C ALA A 108 -3.43 -15.29 0.60
N THR A 109 -2.51 -14.93 -0.31
CA THR A 109 -2.66 -15.20 -1.75
C THR A 109 -2.62 -16.70 -2.04
N PHE A 110 -1.75 -17.46 -1.39
CA PHE A 110 -1.68 -18.92 -1.56
C PHE A 110 -2.98 -19.60 -1.10
N LEU A 111 -3.46 -19.27 0.11
CA LEU A 111 -4.73 -19.79 0.63
C LEU A 111 -5.91 -19.38 -0.26
N ALA A 112 -5.97 -18.12 -0.66
CA ALA A 112 -7.06 -17.61 -1.51
C ALA A 112 -7.04 -18.23 -2.91
N GLY A 113 -5.86 -18.45 -3.48
CA GLY A 113 -5.71 -19.13 -4.77
C GLY A 113 -6.15 -20.59 -4.67
N GLY A 114 -5.69 -21.32 -3.65
CA GLY A 114 -6.08 -22.72 -3.43
C GLY A 114 -7.58 -22.88 -3.18
N LEU A 115 -8.16 -22.05 -2.30
CA LEU A 115 -9.61 -22.04 -2.06
C LEU A 115 -10.39 -21.56 -3.27
N GLY A 116 -9.86 -20.63 -4.07
CA GLY A 116 -10.47 -20.17 -5.32
C GLY A 116 -10.58 -21.30 -6.34
N ILE A 117 -9.51 -22.08 -6.54
CA ILE A 117 -9.52 -23.27 -7.41
C ILE A 117 -10.47 -24.34 -6.84
N GLY A 118 -10.48 -24.54 -5.52
CA GLY A 118 -11.42 -25.47 -4.88
C GLY A 118 -12.88 -25.05 -5.04
N ALA A 119 -13.17 -23.75 -4.94
CA ALA A 119 -14.51 -23.19 -5.14
C ALA A 119 -14.97 -23.35 -6.59
N ASP A 120 -14.08 -23.15 -7.55
CA ASP A 120 -14.32 -23.34 -8.98
C ASP A 120 -14.63 -24.81 -9.31
N TYR A 121 -13.77 -25.74 -8.86
CA TYR A 121 -13.99 -27.17 -9.01
C TYR A 121 -15.30 -27.64 -8.34
N PHE A 122 -15.66 -27.05 -7.19
CA PHE A 122 -16.92 -27.35 -6.53
C PHE A 122 -18.11 -26.83 -7.33
N ALA A 123 -18.02 -25.61 -7.87
CA ALA A 123 -19.07 -25.00 -8.67
C ALA A 123 -19.28 -25.71 -10.02
N SER A 124 -18.21 -26.23 -10.64
CA SER A 124 -18.30 -26.95 -11.92
C SER A 124 -19.15 -28.23 -11.82
N LEU A 125 -19.32 -28.81 -10.63
CA LEU A 125 -20.20 -29.97 -10.39
C LEU A 125 -21.69 -29.64 -10.58
N PHE A 126 -22.07 -28.36 -10.51
CA PHE A 126 -23.47 -27.90 -10.62
C PHE A 126 -23.88 -27.52 -12.05
N GLY A 127 -23.00 -27.77 -13.03
CA GLY A 127 -23.23 -27.48 -14.44
C GLY A 127 -23.15 -25.99 -14.81
N LYS A 128 -23.08 -25.70 -16.12
CA LYS A 128 -22.76 -24.36 -16.65
C LYS A 128 -23.70 -23.24 -16.23
N GLN A 129 -24.96 -23.55 -15.92
CA GLN A 129 -25.94 -22.55 -15.45
C GLN A 129 -25.89 -22.34 -13.92
N GLY A 130 -25.51 -23.38 -13.15
CA GLY A 130 -25.42 -23.33 -11.68
C GLY A 130 -24.08 -22.83 -11.17
N GLU A 131 -23.01 -23.02 -11.93
CA GLU A 131 -21.64 -22.62 -11.61
C GLU A 131 -21.49 -21.15 -11.16
N PRO A 132 -21.98 -20.12 -11.90
CA PRO A 132 -21.83 -18.73 -11.48
C PRO A 132 -22.64 -18.40 -10.21
N ILE A 133 -23.76 -19.10 -9.99
CA ILE A 133 -24.60 -18.91 -8.80
C ILE A 133 -23.88 -19.47 -7.57
N VAL A 134 -23.33 -20.67 -7.68
CA VAL A 134 -22.56 -21.31 -6.60
C VAL A 134 -21.30 -20.52 -6.28
N LEU A 135 -20.54 -20.09 -7.29
CA LEU A 135 -19.39 -19.20 -7.09
C LEU A 135 -19.78 -17.90 -6.39
N GLY A 136 -20.88 -17.26 -6.80
CA GLY A 136 -21.40 -16.06 -6.17
C GLY A 136 -21.72 -16.26 -4.68
N ILE A 137 -22.36 -17.38 -4.33
CA ILE A 137 -22.67 -17.74 -2.94
C ILE A 137 -21.38 -17.98 -2.14
N LEU A 138 -20.42 -18.72 -2.70
CA LEU A 138 -19.13 -18.98 -2.04
C LEU A 138 -18.34 -17.69 -1.80
N VAL A 139 -18.29 -16.79 -2.78
CA VAL A 139 -17.70 -15.45 -2.66
C VAL A 139 -18.40 -14.67 -1.55
N PHE A 140 -19.72 -14.64 -1.54
CA PHE A 140 -20.48 -13.93 -0.51
C PHE A 140 -20.19 -14.47 0.90
N VAL A 141 -20.28 -15.78 1.09
CA VAL A 141 -20.09 -16.42 2.42
C VAL A 141 -18.66 -16.22 2.92
N LEU A 142 -17.65 -16.46 2.08
CA LEU A 142 -16.24 -16.29 2.49
C LEU A 142 -15.89 -14.83 2.71
N ALA A 143 -16.35 -13.91 1.86
CA ALA A 143 -16.11 -12.48 2.05
C ALA A 143 -16.81 -11.96 3.32
N ALA A 144 -18.04 -12.39 3.59
CA ALA A 144 -18.77 -12.04 4.81
C ALA A 144 -18.07 -12.59 6.06
N ALA A 145 -17.70 -13.87 6.07
CA ALA A 145 -17.00 -14.51 7.19
C ALA A 145 -15.63 -13.87 7.45
N ALA A 146 -14.86 -13.63 6.39
CA ALA A 146 -13.56 -12.97 6.47
C ALA A 146 -13.72 -11.51 6.96
N THR A 147 -14.70 -10.76 6.46
CA THR A 147 -14.97 -9.40 6.93
C THR A 147 -15.41 -9.40 8.39
N PHE A 148 -16.26 -10.35 8.79
CA PHE A 148 -16.68 -10.49 10.18
C PHE A 148 -15.51 -10.80 11.11
N SER A 149 -14.56 -11.64 10.67
CA SER A 149 -13.36 -11.95 11.44
C SER A 149 -12.55 -10.70 11.80
N ARG A 150 -12.63 -9.63 11.00
CA ARG A 150 -11.93 -8.35 11.26
C ARG A 150 -12.53 -7.57 12.43
N PHE A 151 -13.74 -7.88 12.88
CA PHE A 151 -14.29 -7.27 14.10
C PHE A 151 -13.63 -7.80 15.37
N PHE A 152 -12.97 -8.97 15.31
CA PHE A 152 -12.22 -9.48 16.44
C PHE A 152 -10.90 -8.70 16.62
N PRO A 153 -10.67 -8.05 17.78
CA PRO A 153 -9.50 -7.19 17.99
C PRO A 153 -8.17 -7.93 17.79
N ARG A 154 -8.10 -9.21 18.15
CA ARG A 154 -6.90 -10.04 17.96
C ARG A 154 -6.58 -10.28 16.48
N ILE A 155 -7.60 -10.51 15.66
CA ILE A 155 -7.44 -10.74 14.21
C ILE A 155 -7.14 -9.39 13.53
N LYS A 156 -7.84 -8.33 13.91
CA LYS A 156 -7.60 -6.98 13.39
C LYS A 156 -6.18 -6.48 13.67
N ALA A 157 -5.65 -6.70 14.87
CA ALA A 157 -4.32 -6.22 15.22
C ALA A 157 -3.20 -6.92 14.42
N ARG A 158 -3.38 -8.20 14.06
CA ARG A 158 -2.30 -9.04 13.52
C ARG A 158 -2.47 -9.44 12.05
N TYR A 159 -3.71 -9.54 11.58
CA TYR A 159 -4.05 -10.14 10.30
C TYR A 159 -4.97 -9.29 9.42
N ASP A 160 -5.37 -8.08 9.82
CA ASP A 160 -6.30 -7.23 9.04
C ASP A 160 -5.86 -7.08 7.57
N TYR A 161 -4.56 -6.89 7.37
CA TYR A 161 -3.96 -6.84 6.05
C TYR A 161 -4.09 -8.16 5.27
N GLY A 162 -3.77 -9.29 5.89
CA GLY A 162 -3.86 -10.61 5.27
C GLY A 162 -5.29 -10.98 4.91
N VAL A 163 -6.25 -10.64 5.78
CA VAL A 163 -7.69 -10.86 5.53
C VAL A 163 -8.18 -10.04 4.33
N LEU A 164 -7.76 -8.78 4.20
CA LEU A 164 -8.07 -7.95 3.04
C LEU A 164 -7.54 -8.54 1.73
N ILE A 165 -6.27 -8.95 1.72
CA ILE A 165 -5.64 -9.59 0.55
C ILE A 165 -6.30 -10.92 0.23
N PHE A 166 -6.68 -11.70 1.24
CA PHE A 166 -7.39 -12.96 1.09
C PHE A 166 -8.73 -12.75 0.38
N ILE A 167 -9.57 -11.83 0.88
CA ILE A 167 -10.87 -11.52 0.27
C ILE A 167 -10.68 -11.05 -1.18
N LEU A 168 -9.75 -10.11 -1.42
CA LEU A 168 -9.50 -9.57 -2.74
C LEU A 168 -9.06 -10.66 -3.72
N THR A 169 -8.11 -11.50 -3.32
CA THR A 169 -7.55 -12.55 -4.17
C THR A 169 -8.59 -13.64 -4.43
N PHE A 170 -9.30 -14.08 -3.40
CA PHE A 170 -10.30 -15.15 -3.51
C PHE A 170 -11.44 -14.72 -4.43
N SER A 171 -12.03 -13.54 -4.18
CA SER A 171 -13.10 -13.00 -5.03
C SER A 171 -12.65 -12.85 -6.47
N LEU A 172 -11.40 -12.42 -6.69
CA LEU A 172 -10.90 -12.24 -8.04
C LEU A 172 -10.64 -13.57 -8.75
N VAL A 173 -10.05 -14.56 -8.06
CA VAL A 173 -9.83 -15.91 -8.62
C VAL A 173 -11.18 -16.58 -8.92
N ALA A 174 -12.14 -16.53 -7.99
CA ALA A 174 -13.47 -17.08 -8.18
C ALA A 174 -14.23 -16.42 -9.35
N VAL A 175 -14.17 -15.09 -9.49
CA VAL A 175 -14.85 -14.38 -10.59
C VAL A 175 -14.13 -14.55 -11.93
N SER A 176 -12.79 -14.62 -11.92
CA SER A 176 -12.01 -14.80 -13.15
C SER A 176 -12.01 -16.24 -13.64
N GLY A 177 -12.18 -17.22 -12.74
CA GLY A 177 -12.28 -18.64 -13.08
C GLY A 177 -13.42 -18.97 -14.01
N TYR A 178 -14.58 -18.36 -13.76
CA TYR A 178 -15.72 -18.46 -14.65
C TYR A 178 -15.46 -17.97 -16.09
N ARG A 179 -14.43 -17.12 -16.31
CA ARG A 179 -14.14 -16.52 -17.63
C ARG A 179 -12.92 -17.09 -18.34
N VAL A 180 -12.08 -17.88 -17.68
CA VAL A 180 -10.77 -18.28 -18.21
C VAL A 180 -10.47 -19.73 -17.83
N ASP A 181 -10.41 -20.62 -18.82
CA ASP A 181 -10.13 -22.06 -18.64
C ASP A 181 -8.75 -22.36 -17.99
N GLU A 182 -7.80 -21.41 -17.98
CA GLU A 182 -6.46 -21.57 -17.40
C GLU A 182 -6.27 -20.85 -16.05
N LEU A 183 -7.14 -21.16 -15.08
CA LEU A 183 -7.06 -20.67 -13.71
C LEU A 183 -5.70 -20.89 -13.03
N VAL A 184 -5.10 -22.06 -13.27
CA VAL A 184 -3.83 -22.45 -12.64
C VAL A 184 -2.69 -21.57 -13.15
N VAL A 185 -2.67 -21.26 -14.46
CA VAL A 185 -1.66 -20.37 -15.06
C VAL A 185 -1.81 -18.96 -14.51
N LEU A 186 -3.04 -18.45 -14.45
CA LEU A 186 -3.33 -17.11 -13.92
C LEU A 186 -2.98 -16.97 -12.44
N ALA A 187 -3.31 -17.97 -11.62
CA ALA A 187 -2.99 -17.99 -10.19
C ALA A 187 -1.47 -18.09 -9.96
N HIS A 188 -0.78 -18.94 -10.72
CA HIS A 188 0.67 -19.10 -10.62
C HIS A 188 1.41 -17.82 -11.03
N GLN A 189 0.98 -17.17 -12.12
CA GLN A 189 1.53 -15.91 -12.60
C GLN A 189 1.36 -14.75 -11.60
N ARG A 190 0.26 -14.74 -10.83
CA ARG A 190 0.03 -13.76 -9.76
C ARG A 190 0.87 -14.03 -8.52
N LEU A 191 0.98 -15.30 -8.11
CA LEU A 191 1.83 -15.67 -6.98
C LEU A 191 3.29 -15.36 -7.27
N SER A 192 3.79 -15.68 -8.47
CA SER A 192 5.18 -15.42 -8.85
C SER A 192 5.52 -13.93 -8.89
N THR A 193 4.63 -13.09 -9.43
CA THR A 193 4.83 -11.63 -9.42
C THR A 193 4.76 -11.03 -8.02
N ILE A 194 3.90 -11.53 -7.14
CA ILE A 194 3.84 -11.13 -5.74
C ILE A 194 5.14 -11.50 -5.00
N ILE A 195 5.67 -12.70 -5.25
CA ILE A 195 6.93 -13.18 -4.66
C ILE A 195 8.10 -12.33 -5.16
N MET A 196 8.19 -12.05 -6.47
CA MET A 196 9.25 -11.20 -7.04
C MET A 196 9.19 -9.76 -6.49
N GLY A 197 7.99 -9.18 -6.40
CA GLY A 197 7.79 -7.85 -5.83
C GLY A 197 8.16 -7.81 -4.33
N GLY A 198 7.72 -8.79 -3.56
CA GLY A 198 8.05 -8.94 -2.15
C GLY A 198 9.55 -9.17 -1.90
N ALA A 199 10.19 -10.01 -2.71
CA ALA A 199 11.64 -10.25 -2.64
C ALA A 199 12.43 -8.96 -2.93
N THR A 200 12.05 -8.21 -3.96
CA THR A 200 12.67 -6.93 -4.29
C THR A 200 12.53 -5.92 -3.16
N CYS A 201 11.33 -5.80 -2.57
CA CYS A 201 11.11 -4.95 -1.39
C CYS A 201 11.98 -5.34 -0.20
N MET A 202 12.13 -6.64 0.02
CA MET A 202 12.90 -7.17 1.14
C MET A 202 14.40 -6.94 0.94
N LEU A 203 14.92 -7.15 -0.26
CA LEU A 203 16.31 -6.82 -0.62
C LEU A 203 16.58 -5.33 -0.36
N ILE A 204 15.73 -4.44 -0.86
CA ILE A 204 15.90 -2.98 -0.68
C ILE A 204 15.83 -2.60 0.82
N SER A 205 14.90 -3.20 1.57
CA SER A 205 14.74 -2.93 3.00
C SER A 205 15.95 -3.36 3.83
N ILE A 206 16.62 -4.44 3.43
CA ILE A 206 17.82 -4.99 4.10
C ILE A 206 19.09 -4.24 3.67
N PHE A 207 19.28 -4.01 2.37
CA PHE A 207 20.52 -3.44 1.84
C PHE A 207 20.61 -1.92 2.00
N ILE A 208 19.49 -1.19 2.03
CA ILE A 208 19.50 0.26 2.19
C ILE A 208 19.17 0.57 3.66
N CYS A 209 20.19 0.88 4.47
CA CYS A 209 20.10 1.40 5.85
C CYS A 209 19.03 0.71 6.73
N PRO A 210 19.19 -0.56 7.12
CA PRO A 210 18.16 -1.32 7.82
C PRO A 210 17.67 -0.61 9.08
N VAL A 211 16.35 -0.44 9.21
CA VAL A 211 15.72 0.09 10.43
C VAL A 211 15.14 -1.09 11.19
N TRP A 212 15.83 -1.51 12.25
CA TRP A 212 15.47 -2.70 13.03
C TRP A 212 14.62 -2.31 14.24
N ALA A 213 13.44 -2.91 14.37
CA ALA A 213 12.46 -2.58 15.42
C ALA A 213 12.97 -2.86 16.84
N GLY A 214 13.94 -3.76 17.02
CA GLY A 214 14.41 -4.08 18.35
C GLY A 214 15.43 -3.09 18.91
N GLU A 215 16.05 -2.22 18.09
CA GLU A 215 16.78 -1.06 18.64
C GLU A 215 15.81 -0.12 19.39
N ASP A 216 14.62 0.08 18.82
CA ASP A 216 13.58 0.91 19.42
C ASP A 216 12.99 0.24 20.65
N LEU A 217 12.84 -1.09 20.63
CA LEU A 217 12.45 -1.87 21.81
C LEU A 217 13.48 -1.75 22.93
N HIS A 218 14.78 -1.88 22.64
CA HIS A 218 15.83 -1.74 23.65
C HIS A 218 15.84 -0.35 24.28
N LYS A 219 15.71 0.72 23.47
CA LYS A 219 15.59 2.10 23.98
C LYS A 219 14.35 2.29 24.84
N ALA A 220 13.21 1.76 24.41
CA ALA A 220 11.97 1.84 25.17
C ALA A 220 12.06 1.07 26.50
N VAL A 221 12.65 -0.14 26.49
CA VAL A 221 12.88 -0.93 27.71
C VAL A 221 13.82 -0.20 28.65
N ALA A 222 14.96 0.31 28.16
CA ALA A 222 15.92 1.06 28.96
C ALA A 222 15.28 2.30 29.61
N SER A 223 14.51 3.09 28.84
CA SER A 223 13.83 4.26 29.38
C SER A 223 12.75 3.92 30.42
N ASN A 224 12.01 2.83 30.22
CA ASN A 224 11.03 2.39 31.21
C ASN A 224 11.71 1.88 32.50
N LEU A 225 12.83 1.16 32.38
CA LEU A 225 13.62 0.72 33.52
C LEU A 225 14.23 1.90 34.29
N GLU A 226 14.76 2.89 33.58
CA GLU A 226 15.31 4.11 34.17
C GLU A 226 14.23 4.89 34.92
N LYS A 227 13.04 5.08 34.32
CA LYS A 227 11.89 5.67 35.03
C LYS A 227 11.52 4.88 36.27
N LEU A 228 11.47 3.54 36.18
CA LEU A 228 11.19 2.67 37.32
C LEU A 228 12.22 2.87 38.43
N ALA A 229 13.51 2.97 38.08
CA ALA A 229 14.59 3.25 39.03
C ALA A 229 14.43 4.63 39.68
N THR A 230 14.12 5.68 38.92
CA THR A 230 13.88 7.03 39.46
C THR A 230 12.68 7.07 40.41
N TYR A 231 11.60 6.33 40.10
CA TYR A 231 10.45 6.20 41.01
C TYR A 231 10.80 5.50 42.33
N LEU A 232 11.73 4.54 42.30
CA LEU A 232 12.17 3.80 43.49
C LEU A 232 13.22 4.56 44.32
N GLU A 233 14.08 5.38 43.70
CA GLU A 233 15.03 6.24 44.41
C GLU A 233 14.36 7.45 45.05
N GLY A 234 13.29 7.99 44.44
CA GLY A 234 12.53 9.13 44.95
C GLY A 234 11.50 8.80 46.05
N SER A 235 11.42 7.54 46.50
CA SER A 235 10.52 7.10 47.57
C SER A 235 11.18 7.06 48.96
N HIS A 236 12.13 7.95 49.23
CA HIS A 236 12.78 8.14 50.52
C HIS A 236 12.69 9.58 51.02
#